data_AF-A0A960KWI5-F1
#
_entry.id   AF-A0A960KWI5-F1
#
_cell.length_a   1.000
_cell.length_b   1.000
_cell.length_c   1.000
_cell.angle_alpha   90.00
_cell.angle_beta   90.00
_cell.angle_gamma   90.00
#
_symmetry.space_group_name_H-M   'P 1'
#
loop_
_entity.id
_entity.type
_entity.pdbx_description
1 polymer ?
#
loop_
_entity_poly.entity_id
_entity_poly.type
_entity_poly.pdbx_seq_one_letter_code
_entity_poly.pdbx_strand_id
1 'polypeptide(L)'
;MDYYRILGIDRSCGADAIHQAFRNLSKTHHPDRFREQDRAKAEKEYQEIVKAYNTLKDPVQRQKYDSTLSQPTQAPAISTEQQFQQFYKAGMSRYQQRQYDAAAEYLAKAVFYKDHAESYFYKGMAEYQVPAKRKNALQSLQKAVELDQFSGKYAKSFAKILRELGMTTRAKNMVLKALELLPEDTELREWRDELDPSQKKGFLGGLFSKLKGD
;
A
#
# COMPACT_ATOMS: atom_id res chain seq x y z
N MET A 1 -2.19 -12.61 26.94
CA MET A 1 -2.45 -12.72 28.40
C MET A 1 -1.26 -12.12 29.11
N ASP A 2 -1.45 -11.19 30.04
CA ASP A 2 -0.36 -10.46 30.68
C ASP A 2 -0.24 -10.87 32.16
N TYR A 3 0.80 -11.64 32.51
CA TYR A 3 1.08 -12.12 33.87
C TYR A 3 1.27 -10.99 34.89
N TYR A 4 1.77 -9.82 34.48
CA TYR A 4 1.87 -8.66 35.37
C TYR A 4 0.50 -8.12 35.75
N ARG A 5 -0.43 -8.09 34.78
CA ARG A 5 -1.82 -7.69 35.02
C ARG A 5 -2.57 -8.70 35.88
N ILE A 6 -2.32 -9.99 35.70
CA ILE A 6 -2.93 -11.05 36.54
C ILE A 6 -2.50 -10.91 38.00
N LEU A 7 -1.24 -10.55 38.24
CA LEU A 7 -0.77 -10.27 39.60
C LEU A 7 -1.09 -8.85 40.09
N GLY A 8 -1.62 -7.97 39.24
CA GLY A 8 -1.95 -6.58 39.59
C GLY A 8 -0.73 -5.71 39.91
N ILE A 9 0.42 -5.99 39.27
CA ILE A 9 1.70 -5.31 39.54
C ILE A 9 2.30 -4.70 38.26
N ASP A 10 3.17 -3.70 38.42
CA ASP A 10 3.89 -3.09 37.31
C ASP A 10 5.04 -3.96 36.79
N ARG A 11 5.39 -3.84 35.50
CA ARG A 11 6.48 -4.61 34.88
C ARG A 11 7.86 -4.27 35.46
N SER A 12 8.04 -3.06 35.96
CA SER A 12 9.27 -2.59 36.61
C SER A 12 9.44 -3.09 38.05
N CYS A 13 8.47 -3.87 38.57
CA CYS A 13 8.50 -4.31 39.96
C CYS A 13 9.67 -5.28 40.26
N GLY A 14 10.16 -5.19 41.50
CA GLY A 14 11.15 -6.12 42.04
C GLY A 14 10.53 -7.46 42.48
N ALA A 15 11.39 -8.45 42.76
CA ALA A 15 10.97 -9.79 43.19
C ALA A 15 10.05 -9.78 44.43
N ASP A 16 10.30 -8.86 45.37
CA ASP A 16 9.49 -8.72 46.59
C ASP A 16 8.03 -8.37 46.30
N ALA A 17 7.79 -7.50 45.30
CA ALA A 17 6.45 -7.10 44.89
C ALA A 17 5.70 -8.28 44.24
N ILE A 18 6.39 -9.08 43.42
CA ILE A 18 5.85 -10.31 42.81
C ILE A 18 5.41 -11.29 43.89
N HIS A 19 6.26 -11.50 44.90
CA HIS A 19 5.98 -12.39 46.02
C HIS A 19 4.82 -11.87 46.89
N GLN A 20 4.79 -10.57 47.16
CA GLN A 20 3.73 -9.96 47.95
C GLN A 20 2.37 -10.03 47.25
N ALA A 21 2.34 -9.75 45.95
CA ALA A 21 1.13 -9.83 45.15
C ALA A 21 0.56 -11.26 45.13
N PHE A 22 1.41 -12.26 44.90
CA PHE A 22 0.98 -13.66 44.93
C PHE A 22 0.44 -14.10 46.29
N ARG A 23 1.06 -13.68 47.41
CA ARG A 23 0.57 -13.97 48.76
C ARG A 23 -0.81 -13.35 49.01
N ASN A 24 -1.01 -12.11 48.57
CA ASN A 24 -2.30 -11.41 48.73
C ASN A 24 -3.39 -12.09 47.89
N LEU A 25 -3.12 -12.36 46.61
CA LEU A 25 -4.05 -13.01 45.71
C LEU A 25 -4.35 -14.45 46.12
N SER A 26 -3.37 -15.20 46.61
CA SER A 26 -3.60 -16.56 47.11
C SER A 26 -4.51 -16.57 48.31
N LYS A 27 -4.40 -15.58 49.22
CA LYS A 27 -5.33 -15.48 50.34
C LYS A 27 -6.75 -15.18 49.86
N THR A 28 -6.95 -14.34 48.85
CA THR A 28 -8.30 -13.91 48.42
C THR A 28 -8.96 -14.84 47.41
N HIS A 29 -8.19 -15.49 46.54
CA HIS A 29 -8.66 -16.32 45.43
C HIS A 29 -8.48 -17.83 45.65
N HIS A 30 -8.05 -18.29 46.83
CA HIS A 30 -7.96 -19.74 47.09
C HIS A 30 -9.34 -20.42 46.92
N PRO A 31 -9.44 -21.52 46.17
CA PRO A 31 -10.72 -22.19 45.89
C PRO A 31 -11.49 -22.59 47.17
N ASP A 32 -10.78 -22.90 48.27
CA ASP A 32 -11.40 -23.22 49.57
C ASP A 32 -12.23 -22.09 50.19
N ARG A 33 -12.10 -20.86 49.70
CA ARG A 33 -12.89 -19.72 50.17
C ARG A 33 -14.22 -19.57 49.43
N PHE A 34 -14.46 -20.35 48.39
CA PHE A 34 -15.63 -20.24 47.53
C PHE A 34 -16.60 -21.39 47.79
N ARG A 35 -17.89 -21.11 47.59
CA ARG A 35 -18.96 -22.12 47.66
C ARG A 35 -18.83 -23.10 46.51
N GLU A 36 -19.40 -24.30 46.67
CA GLU A 36 -19.25 -25.41 45.70
C GLU A 36 -19.59 -25.00 44.26
N GLN A 37 -20.67 -24.24 44.08
CA GLN A 37 -21.12 -23.74 42.77
C GLN A 37 -20.11 -22.80 42.07
N ASP A 38 -19.27 -22.10 42.85
CA ASP A 38 -18.29 -21.12 42.36
C ASP A 38 -16.86 -21.69 42.35
N ARG A 39 -16.65 -22.85 43.00
CA ARG A 39 -15.34 -23.48 43.19
C ARG A 39 -14.61 -23.75 41.88
N ALA A 40 -15.33 -24.25 40.86
CA ALA A 40 -14.75 -24.54 39.56
C ALA A 40 -14.24 -23.27 38.83
N LYS A 41 -14.88 -22.12 39.05
CA LYS A 41 -14.44 -20.83 38.50
C LYS A 41 -13.23 -20.30 39.27
N ALA A 42 -13.28 -20.36 40.60
CA ALA A 42 -12.17 -19.97 41.47
C ALA A 42 -10.90 -20.78 41.19
N GLU A 43 -11.03 -22.09 40.95
CA GLU A 43 -9.91 -22.97 40.57
C GLU A 43 -9.22 -22.49 39.28
N LYS A 44 -10.00 -22.15 38.24
CA LYS A 44 -9.44 -21.65 36.98
C LYS A 44 -8.70 -20.32 37.16
N GLU A 45 -9.31 -19.37 37.86
CA GLU A 45 -8.68 -18.07 38.16
C GLU A 45 -7.41 -18.25 39.00
N TYR A 46 -7.44 -19.15 39.98
CA TYR A 46 -6.29 -19.47 40.82
C TYR A 46 -5.14 -20.10 40.03
N GLN A 47 -5.43 -20.99 39.08
CA GLN A 47 -4.41 -21.57 38.19
C GLN A 47 -3.71 -20.50 37.34
N GLU A 48 -4.42 -19.47 36.89
CA GLU A 48 -3.82 -18.36 36.15
C GLU A 48 -2.89 -17.51 37.03
N ILE A 49 -3.28 -17.26 38.29
CA ILE A 49 -2.46 -16.57 39.29
C ILE A 49 -1.18 -17.36 39.58
N VAL A 50 -1.29 -18.68 39.79
CA VAL A 50 -0.14 -19.57 40.04
C VAL A 50 0.80 -19.60 38.84
N LYS A 51 0.26 -19.68 37.62
CA LYS A 51 1.05 -19.68 36.38
C LYS A 51 1.80 -18.36 36.18
N ALA A 52 1.14 -17.23 36.43
CA ALA A 52 1.75 -15.90 36.37
C ALA A 52 2.90 -15.78 37.39
N TYR A 53 2.66 -16.17 38.64
CA TYR A 53 3.67 -16.16 39.69
C TYR A 53 4.87 -17.05 39.36
N ASN A 54 4.64 -18.29 38.94
CA ASN A 54 5.72 -19.24 38.63
C ASN A 54 6.59 -18.77 37.46
N THR A 55 6.01 -18.05 36.50
CA THR A 55 6.77 -17.48 35.38
C THR A 55 7.57 -16.25 35.80
N LEU A 56 6.99 -15.36 36.62
CA LEU A 56 7.59 -14.07 36.97
C LEU A 56 8.60 -14.16 38.14
N LYS A 57 8.47 -15.15 39.03
CA LYS A 57 9.38 -15.31 40.19
C LYS A 57 10.79 -15.75 39.80
N ASP A 58 10.92 -16.49 38.70
CA ASP A 58 12.20 -16.99 38.22
C ASP A 58 12.80 -15.96 37.25
N PRO A 59 14.00 -15.42 37.50
CA PRO A 59 14.59 -14.38 36.64
C PRO A 59 14.76 -14.80 35.19
N VAL A 60 15.09 -16.07 34.93
CA VAL A 60 15.31 -16.59 33.57
C VAL A 60 13.97 -16.77 32.85
N GLN A 61 12.95 -17.29 33.53
CA GLN A 61 11.61 -17.42 32.94
C GLN A 61 10.94 -16.06 32.76
N ARG A 62 11.14 -15.13 33.70
CA ARG A 62 10.69 -13.74 33.59
C ARG A 62 11.32 -13.07 32.38
N GLN A 63 12.63 -13.19 32.21
CA GLN A 63 13.33 -12.64 31.04
C GLN A 63 12.82 -13.25 29.72
N LYS A 64 12.63 -14.57 29.67
CA LYS A 64 12.06 -15.25 28.50
C LYS A 64 10.64 -14.74 28.22
N TYR A 65 9.79 -14.67 29.24
CA TYR A 65 8.44 -14.15 29.11
C TYR A 65 8.42 -12.68 28.66
N ASP A 66 9.26 -11.83 29.25
CA ASP A 66 9.43 -10.43 28.87
C ASP A 66 9.92 -10.29 27.42
N SER A 67 10.76 -11.21 26.93
CA SER A 67 11.15 -11.29 25.52
C SER A 67 10.03 -11.73 24.59
N THR A 68 9.02 -12.47 25.08
CA THR A 68 7.80 -12.78 24.30
C THR A 68 6.81 -11.63 24.31
N LEU A 69 6.81 -10.81 25.37
CA LEU A 69 6.07 -9.54 25.41
C LEU A 69 6.73 -8.45 24.56
N SER A 70 8.02 -8.63 24.26
CA SER A 70 8.86 -7.69 23.55
C SER A 70 9.40 -8.38 22.28
N GLN A 71 8.62 -8.48 21.19
CA GLN A 71 9.08 -8.24 19.81
C GLN A 71 7.94 -8.30 18.74
N PRO A 72 8.07 -7.55 17.63
CA PRO A 72 9.21 -6.71 17.30
C PRO A 72 9.10 -5.39 18.03
N THR A 73 10.20 -5.00 18.70
CA THR A 73 10.55 -3.60 18.85
C THR A 73 10.22 -2.93 17.52
N GLN A 74 9.38 -1.90 17.56
CA GLN A 74 9.22 -1.01 16.42
C GLN A 74 10.65 -0.63 16.02
N ALA A 75 11.17 -1.20 14.92
CA ALA A 75 12.14 -0.49 14.10
C ALA A 75 11.55 0.92 13.99
N PRO A 76 12.31 1.98 14.32
CA PRO A 76 11.76 3.32 14.54
C PRO A 76 10.74 3.55 13.45
N ALA A 77 9.46 3.67 13.81
CA ALA A 77 8.35 3.52 12.88
C ALA A 77 8.67 4.39 11.66
N ILE A 78 9.16 3.75 10.59
CA ILE A 78 9.74 4.49 9.48
C ILE A 78 8.61 5.37 8.99
N SER A 79 8.87 6.67 8.86
CA SER A 79 7.80 7.62 8.58
C SER A 79 7.04 7.18 7.32
N THR A 80 5.78 7.60 7.17
CA THR A 80 5.02 7.33 5.93
C THR A 80 5.82 7.69 4.68
N GLU A 81 6.62 8.77 4.75
CA GLU A 81 7.55 9.15 3.69
C GLU A 81 8.67 8.12 3.49
N GLN A 82 9.31 7.64 4.55
CA GLN A 82 10.34 6.59 4.43
C GLN A 82 9.77 5.27 3.88
N GLN A 83 8.57 4.87 4.30
CA GLN A 83 7.86 3.69 3.77
C GLN A 83 7.55 3.86 2.27
N PHE A 84 6.99 5.01 1.90
CA PHE A 84 6.77 5.37 0.51
C PHE A 84 8.06 5.27 -0.31
N GLN A 85 9.15 5.90 0.15
CA GLN A 85 10.43 5.91 -0.55
C GLN A 85 11.02 4.50 -0.70
N GLN A 86 10.91 3.65 0.33
CA GLN A 86 11.38 2.27 0.28
C GLN A 86 10.64 1.47 -0.80
N PHE A 87 9.30 1.50 -0.79
CA PHE A 87 8.49 0.76 -1.76
C PHE A 87 8.60 1.34 -3.16
N TYR A 88 8.66 2.66 -3.30
CA TYR A 88 8.87 3.32 -4.59
C TYR A 88 10.20 2.89 -5.22
N LYS A 89 11.31 2.98 -4.48
CA LYS A 89 12.63 2.55 -4.95
C LYS A 89 12.67 1.07 -5.33
N ALA A 90 12.07 0.21 -4.50
CA ALA A 90 11.97 -1.22 -4.80
C ALA A 90 11.18 -1.46 -6.10
N GLY A 91 10.02 -0.81 -6.25
CA GLY A 91 9.17 -0.91 -7.44
C GLY A 91 9.87 -0.43 -8.71
N MET A 92 10.55 0.72 -8.64
CA MET A 92 11.33 1.25 -9.75
C MET A 92 12.51 0.36 -10.14
N SER A 93 13.21 -0.22 -9.16
CA SER A 93 14.29 -1.19 -9.41
C SER A 93 13.77 -2.44 -10.12
N ARG A 94 12.63 -3.00 -9.69
CA ARG A 94 11.98 -4.15 -10.36
C ARG A 94 11.51 -3.79 -11.76
N TYR A 95 10.98 -2.58 -11.96
CA TYR A 95 10.56 -2.09 -13.27
C TYR A 95 11.74 -2.03 -14.25
N GLN A 96 12.89 -1.50 -13.82
CA GLN A 96 14.12 -1.45 -14.62
C GLN A 96 14.64 -2.85 -14.98
N GLN A 97 14.50 -3.80 -14.06
CA GLN A 97 14.83 -5.22 -14.29
C GLN A 97 13.77 -5.97 -15.12
N ARG A 98 12.75 -5.29 -15.64
CA ARG A 98 11.61 -5.87 -16.38
C ARG A 98 10.81 -6.91 -15.61
N GLN A 99 10.91 -6.90 -14.28
CA GLN A 99 10.13 -7.74 -13.37
C GLN A 99 8.80 -7.04 -13.09
N TYR A 100 7.97 -6.89 -14.13
CA TYR A 100 6.79 -6.01 -14.12
C TYR A 100 5.74 -6.41 -13.08
N ASP A 101 5.56 -7.71 -12.84
CA ASP A 101 4.60 -8.19 -11.86
C ASP A 101 4.96 -7.74 -10.44
N ALA A 102 6.22 -7.98 -10.05
CA ALA A 102 6.77 -7.50 -8.78
C ALA A 102 6.82 -5.97 -8.71
N ALA A 103 7.17 -5.30 -9.81
CA ALA A 103 7.18 -3.84 -9.88
C ALA A 103 5.79 -3.26 -9.55
N ALA A 104 4.74 -3.81 -10.14
CA ALA A 104 3.36 -3.39 -9.87
C ALA A 104 2.98 -3.58 -8.40
N GLU A 105 3.40 -4.66 -7.75
CA GLU A 105 3.13 -4.91 -6.32
C GLU A 105 3.84 -3.91 -5.40
N TYR A 106 5.12 -3.64 -5.65
CA TYR A 106 5.86 -2.67 -4.86
C TYR A 106 5.33 -1.24 -5.07
N LEU A 107 4.98 -0.87 -6.30
CA LEU A 107 4.39 0.43 -6.58
C LEU A 107 2.96 0.55 -6.01
N ALA A 108 2.19 -0.54 -5.94
CA ALA A 108 0.91 -0.58 -5.24
C ALA A 108 1.08 -0.30 -3.74
N LYS A 109 2.11 -0.86 -3.11
CA LYS A 109 2.47 -0.53 -1.72
C LYS A 109 2.89 0.93 -1.59
N ALA A 110 3.65 1.47 -2.53
CA ALA A 110 4.04 2.89 -2.48
C ALA A 110 2.82 3.82 -2.49
N VAL A 111 1.86 3.62 -3.40
CA VAL A 111 0.67 4.48 -3.49
C VAL A 111 -0.29 4.34 -2.32
N PHE A 112 -0.21 3.25 -1.55
CA PHE A 112 -0.95 3.12 -0.28
C PHE A 112 -0.51 4.16 0.76
N TYR A 113 0.78 4.52 0.78
CA TYR A 113 1.32 5.49 1.74
C TYR A 113 1.20 6.93 1.28
N LYS A 114 1.23 7.17 -0.04
CA LYS A 114 1.24 8.52 -0.61
C LYS A 114 0.64 8.51 -2.01
N ASP A 115 -0.36 9.35 -2.23
CA ASP A 115 -0.86 9.63 -3.57
C ASP A 115 0.23 10.36 -4.37
N HIS A 116 0.86 9.63 -5.29
CA HIS A 116 2.01 10.09 -6.06
C HIS A 116 1.84 9.73 -7.52
N ALA A 117 1.75 10.75 -8.38
CA ALA A 117 1.43 10.58 -9.81
C ALA A 117 2.41 9.64 -10.52
N GLU A 118 3.72 9.78 -10.28
CA GLU A 118 4.74 8.95 -10.92
C GLU A 118 4.67 7.48 -10.48
N SER A 119 4.32 7.22 -9.21
CA SER A 119 4.14 5.85 -8.71
C SER A 119 2.94 5.18 -9.39
N TYR A 120 1.81 5.88 -9.53
CA TYR A 120 0.66 5.38 -10.30
C TYR A 120 1.00 5.17 -11.78
N PHE A 121 1.78 6.09 -12.37
CA PHE A 121 2.22 5.98 -13.75
C PHE A 121 3.01 4.69 -13.98
N TYR A 122 4.10 4.47 -13.25
CA TYR A 122 4.91 3.27 -13.43
C TYR A 122 4.19 1.99 -12.98
N LYS A 123 3.27 2.07 -12.00
CA LYS A 123 2.40 0.94 -11.65
C LYS A 123 1.55 0.55 -12.85
N GLY A 124 0.91 1.52 -13.50
CA GLY A 124 0.10 1.29 -14.69
C GLY A 124 0.91 0.77 -15.87
N MET A 125 2.11 1.32 -16.11
CA MET A 125 3.02 0.82 -17.14
C MET A 125 3.46 -0.63 -16.87
N ALA A 126 3.74 -0.98 -15.61
CA ALA A 126 4.09 -2.35 -15.21
C ALA A 126 2.91 -3.31 -15.38
N GLU A 127 1.72 -2.93 -14.91
CA GLU A 127 0.48 -3.72 -15.07
C GLU A 127 0.14 -3.96 -16.53
N TYR A 128 0.43 -3.02 -17.43
CA TYR A 128 0.18 -3.17 -18.86
C TYR A 128 1.02 -4.29 -19.51
N GLN A 129 2.24 -4.48 -19.02
CA GLN A 129 3.14 -5.54 -19.49
C GLN A 129 2.69 -6.94 -19.03
N VAL A 130 1.82 -7.03 -18.02
CA VAL A 130 1.30 -8.29 -17.49
C VAL A 130 -0.12 -8.52 -18.05
N PRO A 131 -0.34 -9.50 -18.96
CA PRO A 131 -1.62 -9.65 -19.66
C PRO A 131 -2.85 -9.72 -18.72
N ALA A 132 -2.73 -10.41 -17.59
CA ALA A 132 -3.80 -10.54 -16.60
C ALA A 132 -4.12 -9.21 -15.87
N LYS A 133 -3.20 -8.24 -15.86
CA LYS A 133 -3.33 -6.95 -15.14
C LYS A 133 -3.58 -5.75 -16.07
N ARG A 134 -3.71 -5.95 -17.39
CA ARG A 134 -3.96 -4.84 -18.36
C ARG A 134 -5.17 -3.97 -18.05
N LYS A 135 -6.24 -4.53 -17.46
CA LYS A 135 -7.39 -3.73 -17.02
C LYS A 135 -7.06 -2.80 -15.86
N ASN A 136 -6.23 -3.24 -14.92
CA ASN A 136 -5.77 -2.44 -13.78
C ASN A 136 -4.89 -1.27 -14.25
N ALA A 137 -4.09 -1.49 -15.30
CA ALA A 137 -3.24 -0.46 -15.88
C ALA A 137 -4.03 0.81 -16.26
N LEU A 138 -5.24 0.65 -16.79
CA LEU A 138 -6.10 1.77 -17.17
C LEU A 138 -6.47 2.64 -15.98
N GLN A 139 -6.78 2.04 -14.83
CA GLN A 139 -7.12 2.76 -13.61
C GLN A 139 -5.89 3.48 -13.04
N SER A 140 -4.75 2.80 -13.00
CA SER A 140 -3.48 3.37 -12.51
C SER A 140 -3.03 4.57 -13.37
N LEU A 141 -3.07 4.44 -14.70
CA LEU A 141 -2.68 5.53 -15.61
C LEU A 141 -3.65 6.69 -15.57
N GLN A 142 -4.96 6.42 -15.45
CA GLN A 142 -5.95 7.47 -15.26
C GLN A 142 -5.67 8.26 -13.97
N LYS A 143 -5.41 7.57 -12.85
CA LYS A 143 -5.08 8.22 -11.58
C LYS A 143 -3.80 9.06 -11.66
N ALA A 144 -2.79 8.61 -12.42
CA ALA A 144 -1.58 9.39 -12.66
C ALA A 144 -1.87 10.72 -13.39
N VAL A 145 -2.72 10.69 -14.43
CA VAL A 145 -3.16 11.89 -15.16
C VAL A 145 -4.06 12.79 -14.31
N GLU A 146 -4.86 12.24 -13.40
CA GLU A 146 -5.69 13.02 -12.48
C GLU A 146 -4.84 13.77 -11.43
N LEU A 147 -3.80 13.12 -10.91
CA LEU A 147 -2.88 13.71 -9.92
C LEU A 147 -1.93 14.74 -10.53
N ASP A 148 -1.55 14.56 -11.80
CA ASP A 148 -0.72 15.52 -12.54
C ASP A 148 -1.32 15.77 -13.93
N GLN A 149 -2.21 16.75 -13.97
CA GLN A 149 -3.02 17.06 -15.15
C GLN A 149 -2.23 17.78 -16.25
N PHE A 150 -1.05 18.31 -15.93
CA PHE A 150 -0.18 19.06 -16.85
C PHE A 150 0.96 18.21 -17.41
N SER A 151 1.10 16.96 -16.97
CA SER A 151 2.08 16.03 -17.52
C SER A 151 1.66 15.51 -18.89
N GLY A 152 2.19 16.15 -19.94
CA GLY A 152 2.07 15.67 -21.32
C GLY A 152 2.56 14.23 -21.49
N LYS A 153 3.60 13.82 -20.74
CA LYS A 153 4.12 12.44 -20.70
C LYS A 153 3.04 11.45 -20.27
N TYR A 154 2.31 11.73 -19.19
CA TYR A 154 1.28 10.82 -18.67
C TYR A 154 0.08 10.76 -19.61
N ALA A 155 -0.39 11.93 -20.09
CA ALA A 155 -1.47 12.00 -21.06
C ALA A 155 -1.15 11.22 -22.35
N LYS A 156 0.03 11.45 -22.95
CA LYS A 156 0.48 10.76 -24.17
C LYS A 156 0.60 9.25 -23.97
N SER A 157 1.23 8.81 -22.87
CA SER A 157 1.39 7.37 -22.59
C SER A 157 0.05 6.68 -22.35
N PHE A 158 -0.88 7.34 -21.65
CA PHE A 158 -2.21 6.80 -21.42
C PHE A 158 -3.02 6.74 -22.72
N ALA A 159 -2.95 7.78 -23.56
CA ALA A 159 -3.54 7.78 -24.90
C ALA A 159 -3.04 6.60 -25.74
N LYS A 160 -1.73 6.33 -25.73
CA LYS A 160 -1.14 5.19 -26.44
C LYS A 160 -1.75 3.86 -25.99
N ILE A 161 -1.81 3.62 -24.68
CA ILE A 161 -2.35 2.37 -24.14
C ILE A 161 -3.85 2.22 -24.44
N LEU A 162 -4.62 3.32 -24.38
CA LEU A 162 -6.02 3.31 -24.79
C LEU A 162 -6.18 2.92 -26.27
N ARG A 163 -5.29 3.41 -27.16
CA ARG A 163 -5.27 3.02 -28.58
C ARG A 163 -4.96 1.54 -28.76
N GLU A 164 -3.89 1.05 -28.14
CA GLU A 164 -3.46 -0.35 -28.27
C GLU A 164 -4.50 -1.35 -27.74
N LEU A 165 -5.34 -0.93 -26.79
CA LEU A 165 -6.45 -1.71 -26.26
C LEU A 165 -7.78 -1.52 -27.03
N GLY A 166 -7.79 -0.76 -28.13
CA GLY A 166 -8.98 -0.53 -28.95
C GLY A 166 -10.04 0.36 -28.31
N MET A 167 -9.70 1.14 -27.28
CA MET A 167 -10.62 2.07 -26.62
C MET A 167 -10.72 3.40 -27.38
N THR A 168 -11.15 3.35 -28.65
CA THR A 168 -11.05 4.44 -29.64
C THR A 168 -11.56 5.80 -29.12
N THR A 169 -12.76 5.87 -28.53
CA THR A 169 -13.31 7.14 -28.04
C THR A 169 -12.48 7.75 -26.91
N ARG A 170 -12.08 6.92 -25.93
CA ARG A 170 -11.24 7.38 -24.81
C ARG A 170 -9.85 7.77 -25.30
N ALA A 171 -9.30 6.98 -26.23
CA ALA A 171 -8.03 7.27 -26.89
C ALA A 171 -8.07 8.63 -27.58
N LYS A 172 -9.08 8.89 -28.41
CA LYS A 172 -9.24 10.18 -29.11
C LYS A 172 -9.25 11.35 -28.14
N ASN A 173 -10.07 11.30 -27.09
CA ASN A 173 -10.14 12.36 -26.10
C ASN A 173 -8.81 12.58 -25.39
N MET A 174 -8.11 11.51 -25.03
CA MET A 174 -6.81 11.61 -24.37
C MET A 174 -5.70 12.10 -25.31
N VAL A 175 -5.75 11.76 -26.61
CA VAL A 175 -4.84 12.32 -27.63
C VAL A 175 -5.02 13.83 -27.75
N LEU A 176 -6.27 14.33 -27.78
CA LEU A 176 -6.54 15.76 -27.84
C LEU A 176 -6.00 16.48 -26.60
N LYS A 177 -6.26 15.93 -25.40
CA LYS A 177 -5.68 16.45 -24.15
C LYS A 177 -4.14 16.44 -24.18
N ALA A 178 -3.54 15.38 -24.69
CA ALA A 178 -2.08 15.28 -24.79
C ALA A 178 -1.51 16.32 -25.77
N LEU A 179 -2.21 16.62 -26.87
CA LEU A 179 -1.83 17.67 -27.83
C LEU A 179 -1.96 19.08 -27.25
N GLU A 180 -2.91 19.33 -26.36
CA GLU A 180 -2.99 20.61 -25.64
C GLU A 180 -1.72 20.86 -24.80
N LEU A 181 -1.14 19.80 -24.23
CA LEU A 181 0.08 19.86 -23.42
C LEU A 181 1.37 19.76 -24.25
N LEU A 182 1.31 19.11 -25.42
CA LEU A 182 2.43 18.83 -26.32
C LEU A 182 2.05 19.18 -27.76
N PRO A 183 1.87 20.47 -28.10
CA PRO A 183 1.30 20.88 -29.39
C PRO A 183 2.17 20.48 -30.59
N GLU A 184 3.48 20.36 -30.39
CA GLU A 184 4.46 20.01 -31.43
C GLU A 184 4.73 18.51 -31.59
N ASP A 185 4.04 17.65 -30.84
CA ASP A 185 4.24 16.21 -30.90
C ASP A 185 3.62 15.60 -32.18
N THR A 186 4.48 15.22 -33.11
CA THR A 186 4.08 14.69 -34.43
C THR A 186 3.34 13.36 -34.32
N GLU A 187 3.77 12.47 -33.43
CA GLU A 187 3.16 11.17 -33.20
C GLU A 187 1.71 11.32 -32.67
N LEU A 188 1.47 12.29 -31.78
CA LEU A 188 0.11 12.59 -31.32
C LEU A 188 -0.80 13.14 -32.45
N ARG A 189 -0.27 13.94 -33.38
CA ARG A 189 -1.01 14.43 -34.55
C ARG A 189 -1.39 13.28 -35.49
N GLU A 190 -0.47 12.34 -35.73
CA GLU A 190 -0.75 11.13 -36.50
C GLU A 190 -1.86 10.29 -35.85
N TRP A 191 -1.78 10.07 -34.53
CA TRP A 191 -2.80 9.32 -33.80
C TRP A 191 -4.17 10.00 -33.86
N ARG A 192 -4.22 11.33 -33.79
CA ARG A 192 -5.46 12.08 -33.97
C ARG A 192 -6.07 11.81 -35.35
N ASP A 193 -5.26 11.88 -36.41
CA ASP A 193 -5.72 11.70 -37.80
C ASP A 193 -6.15 10.26 -38.10
N GLU A 194 -5.51 9.27 -37.47
CA GLU A 194 -5.92 7.86 -37.54
C GLU A 194 -7.24 7.60 -36.82
N LEU A 195 -7.43 8.18 -35.64
CA LEU A 195 -8.63 8.01 -34.82
C LEU A 195 -9.81 8.84 -35.32
N ASP A 196 -9.57 9.88 -36.11
CA ASP A 196 -10.59 10.69 -36.76
C ASP A 196 -10.20 11.06 -38.22
N PRO A 197 -10.36 10.11 -39.16
CA PRO A 197 -10.03 10.32 -40.57
C PRO A 197 -10.83 11.45 -41.23
N SER A 198 -11.96 11.87 -40.64
CA SER A 198 -12.79 12.94 -41.18
C SER A 198 -12.08 14.30 -41.17
N GLN A 199 -11.15 14.52 -40.23
CA GLN A 199 -10.38 15.77 -40.16
C GLN A 199 -9.27 15.88 -41.22
N LYS A 200 -8.81 14.75 -41.79
CA LYS A 200 -7.76 14.72 -42.83
C LYS A 200 -8.18 15.46 -44.12
N LYS A 201 -9.49 15.50 -44.42
CA LYS A 201 -10.02 16.15 -45.64
C LYS A 201 -9.96 17.68 -45.59
N GLY A 202 -9.88 18.30 -44.42
CA GLY A 202 -9.83 19.77 -44.28
C GLY A 202 -8.47 20.37 -44.65
N PHE A 203 -7.37 19.64 -44.44
CA PHE A 203 -6.02 20.16 -44.64
C PHE A 203 -5.55 20.08 -46.11
N LEU A 204 -5.98 19.05 -46.85
CA LEU A 204 -5.64 18.89 -48.28
C LEU A 204 -6.58 19.67 -49.22
N GLY A 205 -7.80 20.02 -48.77
CA GLY A 205 -8.75 20.80 -49.57
C GLY A 205 -8.36 22.27 -49.77
N GLY A 206 -7.52 22.84 -48.91
CA GLY A 206 -7.08 24.24 -48.98
C GLY A 206 -5.91 24.52 -49.93
N LEU A 207 -5.13 23.49 -50.29
CA LEU A 207 -3.93 23.64 -51.12
C LEU A 207 -4.19 23.57 -52.63
N PHE A 208 -5.37 23.13 -53.07
CA PHE A 208 -5.73 23.01 -54.49
C PHE A 208 -6.64 24.14 -55.03
N SER A 209 -6.94 25.17 -54.22
CA SER A 209 -7.86 26.25 -54.63
C SER A 209 -7.17 27.44 -55.33
N LYS A 210 -5.83 27.51 -55.39
CA LYS A 210 -5.11 28.70 -55.88
C LYS A 210 -4.46 28.61 -57.29
N LEU A 211 -4.94 27.72 -58.16
CA LEU A 211 -4.40 27.56 -59.53
C LEU A 211 -5.44 27.64 -60.66
N LYS A 212 -6.61 28.24 -60.44
CA LYS A 212 -7.51 28.61 -61.54
C LYS A 212 -8.16 29.96 -61.28
N GLY A 213 -7.66 30.96 -62.00
CA GLY A 213 -8.18 32.32 -62.02
C GLY A 213 -7.16 33.27 -62.62
N ASP A 214 -6.71 32.97 -63.83
CA ASP A 214 -6.26 33.99 -64.80
C ASP A 214 -7.52 34.66 -65.39
#